data_AF-A0ABD3EUU4-F1
#
_entry.id   AF-A0ABD3EUU4-F1
#
_cell.length_a   1.000
_cell.length_b   1.000
_cell.length_c   1.000
_cell.angle_alpha   90.00
_cell.angle_beta   90.00
_cell.angle_gamma   90.00
#
_symmetry.space_group_name_H-M   'P 1'
#
loop_
_entity.id
_entity.type
_entity.pdbx_description
1 polymer ?
#
loop_
_entity_poly.entity_id
_entity_poly.type
_entity_poly.pdbx_seq_one_letter_code
_entity_poly.pdbx_strand_id
1 'polypeptide(L)'
;MGRPRITGQGKKREMYQCTAIAYKHKLDVLVYMDSGNNLDATIAHFYCELSGSDIRARKKQIHKWEKQRVTIQRACESGRGLHQNLRSLGAPVSRLMLQLQSKEAAADCGLGDKFGASPTWIKLFLRRHRLSLRARTRQRQTTPEDAQEAAQAFPALVKQTIVENTVCPSLQCGPDSGKL
;
A
#
# COMPACT_ATOMS: atom_id res chain seq x y z
N MET A 1 19.33 -21.39 -21.32
CA MET A 1 17.88 -21.13 -21.19
C MET A 1 17.32 -22.04 -20.10
N GLY A 2 16.69 -21.50 -19.06
CA GLY A 2 16.16 -22.27 -17.94
C GLY A 2 14.81 -22.93 -18.24
N ARG A 3 14.58 -24.14 -17.71
CA ARG A 3 13.38 -24.94 -17.94
C ARG A 3 12.10 -24.19 -17.50
N PRO A 4 11.08 -24.07 -18.36
CA PRO A 4 9.81 -23.43 -17.99
C PRO A 4 9.08 -24.25 -16.91
N ARG A 5 8.49 -23.55 -15.93
CA ARG A 5 7.69 -24.17 -14.87
C ARG A 5 6.25 -24.34 -15.37
N ILE A 6 5.76 -25.58 -15.31
CA ILE A 6 4.54 -26.03 -15.97
C ILE A 6 3.34 -26.13 -15.00
N THR A 7 3.58 -26.12 -13.68
CA THR A 7 2.52 -26.28 -12.64
C THR A 7 2.77 -25.46 -11.37
N GLY A 8 1.66 -24.96 -10.79
CA GLY A 8 1.59 -24.22 -9.52
C GLY A 8 1.81 -22.72 -9.65
N GLN A 9 1.07 -21.91 -8.86
CA GLN A 9 1.46 -20.51 -8.67
C GLN A 9 2.76 -20.49 -7.88
N GLY A 10 3.85 -20.05 -8.51
CA GLY A 10 5.15 -19.92 -7.86
C GLY A 10 5.08 -19.06 -6.59
N LYS A 11 6.17 -19.02 -5.81
CA LYS A 11 6.25 -18.23 -4.58
C LYS A 11 5.76 -16.80 -4.86
N LYS A 12 4.62 -16.43 -4.25
CA LYS A 12 4.11 -15.06 -4.32
C LYS A 12 5.22 -14.15 -3.82
N ARG A 13 5.51 -13.06 -4.55
CA ARG A 13 6.51 -12.09 -4.13
C ARG A 13 6.08 -11.53 -2.78
N GLU A 14 6.98 -11.56 -1.79
CA GLU A 14 6.77 -10.88 -0.52
C GLU A 14 6.56 -9.38 -0.80
N MET A 15 5.40 -8.86 -0.38
CA MET A 15 5.06 -7.45 -0.49
C MET A 15 5.09 -6.89 0.93
N TYR A 16 6.14 -6.13 1.24
CA TYR A 16 6.24 -5.45 2.52
C TYR A 16 5.31 -4.22 2.50
N GLN A 17 4.20 -4.30 3.24
CA GLN A 17 3.34 -3.15 3.51
C GLN A 17 3.86 -2.48 4.79
N CYS A 18 4.47 -1.30 4.67
CA CYS A 18 4.92 -0.52 5.82
C CYS A 18 3.91 0.60 6.08
N THR A 19 3.06 0.45 7.10
CA THR A 19 2.25 1.57 7.61
C THR A 19 3.16 2.58 8.29
N ALA A 20 3.21 3.81 7.79
CA ALA A 20 3.97 4.86 8.46
C ALA A 20 3.22 5.35 9.69
N ILE A 21 3.94 5.47 10.81
CA ILE A 21 3.41 5.97 12.08
C ILE A 21 4.13 7.28 12.38
N ALA A 22 3.36 8.34 12.62
CA ALA A 22 3.86 9.67 12.96
C ALA A 22 4.70 9.65 14.24
N TYR A 23 5.66 10.57 14.35
CA TYR A 23 6.52 10.66 15.54
C TYR A 23 5.73 11.02 16.80
N LYS A 24 4.70 11.85 16.68
CA LYS A 24 3.79 12.22 17.78
C LYS A 24 3.14 10.99 18.43
N HIS A 25 2.49 10.13 17.63
CA HIS A 25 1.88 8.89 18.14
C HIS A 25 2.89 7.98 18.84
N LYS A 26 4.11 7.86 18.31
CA LYS A 26 5.17 7.07 18.98
C LYS A 26 5.55 7.68 20.32
N LEU A 27 5.62 9.00 20.40
CA LEU A 27 5.94 9.70 21.65
C LEU A 27 4.83 9.50 22.68
N ASP A 28 3.56 9.61 22.28
CA ASP A 28 2.40 9.40 23.17
C ASP A 28 2.40 7.97 23.76
N VAL A 29 2.69 6.97 22.93
CA VAL A 29 2.84 5.56 23.36
C VAL A 29 3.98 5.40 24.38
N LEU A 30 5.12 6.07 24.15
CA LEU A 30 6.27 6.00 25.06
C LEU A 30 6.02 6.73 26.38
N VAL A 31 5.32 7.86 26.37
CA VAL A 31 4.92 8.60 27.57
C VAL A 31 3.93 7.77 28.41
N TYR A 32 2.99 7.08 27.76
CA TYR A 32 2.06 6.18 28.44
C TYR A 32 2.79 5.02 29.11
N MET A 33 3.83 4.46 28.48
CA MET A 33 4.67 3.41 29.10
C MET A 33 5.47 3.93 30.30
N ASP A 34 6.07 5.12 30.19
CA ASP A 34 6.81 5.74 31.31
C ASP A 34 5.95 5.99 32.54
N SER A 35 4.64 6.14 32.34
CA SER A 35 3.66 6.32 33.43
C SER A 35 3.46 5.04 34.28
N GLY A 36 4.26 3.99 34.05
CA GLY A 36 4.23 2.73 34.80
C GLY A 36 3.40 1.62 34.15
N ASN A 37 2.92 1.83 32.93
CA ASN A 37 2.10 0.85 32.22
C ASN A 37 2.97 -0.21 31.54
N ASN A 38 2.55 -1.47 31.67
CA ASN A 38 3.21 -2.56 30.98
C ASN A 38 2.90 -2.57 29.47
N LEU A 39 3.70 -3.33 28.71
CA LEU A 39 3.61 -3.37 27.25
C LEU A 39 2.27 -3.93 26.75
N ASP A 40 1.65 -4.84 27.52
CA ASP A 40 0.35 -5.44 27.21
C ASP A 40 -0.80 -4.43 27.40
N ALA A 41 -0.79 -3.69 28.50
CA ALA A 41 -1.74 -2.60 28.75
C ALA A 41 -1.60 -1.49 27.69
N THR A 42 -0.38 -1.21 27.25
CA THR A 42 -0.11 -0.23 26.18
C THR A 42 -0.70 -0.68 24.84
N ILE A 43 -0.60 -1.98 24.51
CA ILE A 43 -1.22 -2.51 23.29
C ILE A 43 -2.75 -2.54 23.43
N ALA A 44 -3.29 -2.92 24.58
CA ALA A 44 -4.72 -2.86 24.81
C ALA A 44 -5.28 -1.43 24.65
N HIS A 45 -4.53 -0.41 25.08
CA HIS A 45 -4.94 0.99 25.00
C HIS A 45 -4.86 1.58 23.58
N PHE A 46 -3.72 1.46 22.90
CA PHE A 46 -3.50 2.12 21.60
C PHE A 46 -3.83 1.25 20.39
N TYR A 47 -4.01 -0.05 20.60
CA TYR A 47 -3.92 -1.08 19.57
C TYR A 47 -4.90 -2.23 19.86
N CYS A 48 -6.10 -1.91 20.37
CA CYS A 48 -7.08 -2.90 20.83
C CYS A 48 -7.55 -3.90 19.74
N GLU A 49 -7.51 -3.50 18.46
CA GLU A 49 -7.97 -4.33 17.33
C GLU A 49 -6.92 -5.35 16.84
N LEU A 50 -5.70 -5.32 17.37
CA LEU A 50 -4.62 -6.21 16.89
C LEU A 50 -4.72 -7.61 17.51
N SER A 51 -4.61 -8.65 16.69
CA SER A 51 -4.71 -10.05 17.13
C SER A 51 -3.44 -10.87 16.87
N GLY A 52 -3.21 -11.90 17.69
CA GLY A 52 -2.24 -12.97 17.45
C GLY A 52 -0.80 -12.51 17.13
N SER A 53 -0.36 -12.76 15.90
CA SER A 53 0.99 -12.44 15.42
C SER A 53 1.30 -10.94 15.41
N ASP A 54 0.27 -10.11 15.27
CA ASP A 54 0.45 -8.68 15.04
C ASP A 54 0.73 -7.94 16.35
N ILE A 55 0.21 -8.46 17.47
CA ILE A 55 0.59 -8.04 18.82
C ILE A 55 2.09 -8.22 19.02
N ARG A 56 2.65 -9.40 18.68
CA ARG A 56 4.09 -9.66 18.81
C ARG A 56 4.92 -8.73 17.94
N ALA A 57 4.48 -8.46 16.70
CA ALA A 57 5.14 -7.52 15.81
C ALA A 57 5.11 -6.08 16.37
N ARG A 58 3.97 -5.66 16.94
CA ARG A 58 3.83 -4.34 17.56
C ARG A 58 4.69 -4.18 18.80
N LYS A 59 4.74 -5.18 19.69
CA LYS A 59 5.67 -5.22 20.84
C LYS A 59 7.10 -4.96 20.39
N LYS A 60 7.57 -5.63 19.33
CA LYS A 60 8.91 -5.42 18.76
C LYS A 60 9.10 -4.00 18.23
N GLN A 61 8.07 -3.42 17.60
CA GLN A 61 8.13 -2.04 17.14
C GLN A 61 8.21 -1.03 18.28
N ILE A 62 7.45 -1.24 19.36
CA ILE A 62 7.47 -0.37 20.54
C ILE A 62 8.86 -0.39 21.20
N HIS A 63 9.45 -1.57 21.43
CA HIS A 63 10.84 -1.66 21.90
C HIS A 63 11.84 -0.98 20.96
N LYS A 64 11.59 -1.05 19.64
CA LYS A 64 12.42 -0.32 18.68
C LYS A 64 12.25 1.20 18.83
N TRP A 65 11.05 1.70 19.08
CA TRP A 65 10.80 3.12 19.31
C TRP A 65 11.42 3.61 20.60
N GLU A 66 11.39 2.81 21.66
CA GLU A 66 12.08 3.08 22.92
C GLU A 66 13.58 3.32 22.67
N LYS A 67 14.24 2.42 21.92
CA LYS A 67 15.65 2.61 21.50
C LYS A 67 15.86 3.86 20.64
N GLN A 68 14.83 4.35 19.96
CA GLN A 68 14.87 5.53 19.11
C GLN A 68 14.29 6.78 19.78
N ARG A 69 14.03 6.75 21.10
CA ARG A 69 13.30 7.80 21.83
C ARG A 69 13.88 9.18 21.60
N VAL A 70 15.20 9.36 21.74
CA VAL A 70 15.87 10.66 21.57
C VAL A 70 15.61 11.22 20.16
N THR A 71 15.67 10.37 19.14
CA THR A 71 15.39 10.76 17.75
C THR A 71 13.93 11.15 17.56
N ILE A 72 13.01 10.43 18.21
CA ILE A 72 11.56 10.71 18.15
C ILE A 72 11.25 12.05 18.83
N GLN A 73 11.82 12.31 20.01
CA GLN A 73 11.65 13.58 20.74
C GLN A 73 12.19 14.76 19.95
N ARG A 74 13.43 14.68 19.45
CA ARG A 74 14.02 15.74 18.60
C ARG A 74 13.19 16.03 17.35
N ALA A 75 12.59 15.00 16.75
CA ALA A 75 11.69 15.19 15.61
C ALA A 75 10.43 15.96 16.02
N CYS A 76 9.85 15.68 17.19
CA CYS A 76 8.72 16.44 17.73
C CYS A 76 9.08 17.89 18.09
N GLU A 77 10.22 18.11 18.77
CA GLU A 77 10.72 19.44 19.15
C GLU A 77 11.00 20.33 17.92
N SER A 78 11.51 19.74 16.84
CA SER A 78 11.74 20.45 15.57
C SER A 78 10.47 20.67 14.74
N GLY A 79 9.27 20.48 15.30
CA GLY A 79 7.98 20.67 14.61
C GLY A 79 7.63 19.56 13.60
N ARG A 80 8.46 18.52 13.48
CA ARG A 80 8.26 17.37 12.57
C ARG A 80 7.52 16.21 13.25
N GLY A 81 6.83 16.46 14.36
CA GLY A 81 6.07 15.42 15.09
C GLY A 81 4.99 14.75 14.24
N LEU A 82 4.36 15.49 13.32
CA LEU A 82 3.36 14.98 12.37
C LEU A 82 3.99 14.44 11.08
N HIS A 83 5.31 14.49 10.94
CA HIS A 83 5.99 14.10 9.72
C HIS A 83 5.84 12.59 9.48
N GLN A 84 4.86 12.24 8.67
CA GLN A 84 4.74 10.93 8.07
C GLN A 84 5.70 10.87 6.88
N ASN A 85 6.20 9.68 6.56
CA ASN A 85 7.02 9.54 5.36
C ASN A 85 6.15 9.92 4.15
N LEU A 86 6.43 11.05 3.50
CA LEU A 86 5.66 11.55 2.35
C LEU A 86 5.45 10.48 1.27
N ARG A 87 6.37 9.50 1.13
CA ARG A 87 6.18 8.37 0.22
C ARG A 87 5.09 7.40 0.63
N SER A 88 4.87 7.20 1.93
CA SER A 88 3.78 6.36 2.44
C SER A 88 2.41 7.00 2.23
N LEU A 89 2.35 8.33 2.16
CA LEU A 89 1.17 9.09 1.76
C LEU A 89 0.99 9.16 0.24
N GLY A 90 1.85 8.47 -0.54
CA GLY A 90 1.84 8.54 -1.99
C GLY A 90 2.29 9.88 -2.57
N ALA A 91 2.78 10.82 -1.73
CA ALA A 91 3.20 12.14 -2.18
C ALA A 91 4.50 12.00 -3.01
N PRO A 92 4.47 12.39 -4.29
CA PRO A 92 5.63 12.27 -5.17
C PRO A 92 6.74 13.24 -4.76
N VAL A 93 8.00 12.81 -4.88
CA VAL A 93 9.12 13.76 -4.88
C VAL A 93 9.06 14.53 -6.19
N SER A 94 8.57 15.77 -6.14
CA SER A 94 8.48 16.62 -7.33
C SER A 94 9.88 16.99 -7.83
N ARG A 95 10.00 17.21 -9.14
CA ARG A 95 11.24 17.65 -9.78
C ARG A 95 11.74 18.97 -9.19
N LEU A 96 10.83 19.88 -8.86
CA LEU A 96 11.12 21.20 -8.28
C LEU A 96 11.64 21.08 -6.84
N MET A 97 11.04 20.20 -6.03
CA MET A 97 11.51 19.97 -4.66
C MET A 97 12.94 19.43 -4.64
N LEU A 98 13.27 18.50 -5.53
CA LEU A 98 14.64 18.01 -5.68
C LEU A 98 15.60 19.09 -6.19
N GLN A 99 15.14 19.96 -7.09
CA GLN A 99 15.95 21.05 -7.65
C GLN A 99 16.35 22.06 -6.58
N LEU A 100 15.39 22.54 -5.77
CA LEU A 100 15.65 23.51 -4.70
C LEU A 100 16.60 22.92 -3.65
N GLN A 101 16.27 21.75 -3.12
CA GLN A 101 17.05 21.09 -2.07
C GLN A 101 18.48 20.73 -2.51
N SER A 102 18.66 20.33 -3.77
CA SER A 102 20.00 20.02 -4.29
C SER A 102 20.85 21.27 -4.54
N LYS A 103 20.23 22.41 -4.86
CA LYS A 103 20.93 23.70 -4.95
C LYS A 103 21.37 24.22 -3.58
N GLU A 104 20.49 24.12 -2.58
CA GLU A 104 20.83 24.44 -1.17
C GLU A 104 22.03 23.61 -0.71
N ALA A 105 21.95 22.28 -0.86
CA ALA A 105 23.05 21.39 -0.49
C ALA A 105 24.35 21.66 -1.29
N ALA A 106 24.25 22.07 -2.56
CA ALA A 106 25.41 22.45 -3.35
C ALA A 106 26.05 23.74 -2.86
N ALA A 107 25.26 24.74 -2.43
CA ALA A 107 25.79 25.96 -1.83
C ALA A 107 26.57 25.63 -0.54
N ASP A 108 26.01 24.79 0.32
CA ASP A 108 26.66 24.34 1.56
C ASP A 108 27.99 23.60 1.29
N CYS A 109 28.09 22.89 0.16
CA CYS A 109 29.30 22.19 -0.26
C CYS A 109 30.25 23.05 -1.10
N GLY A 110 30.00 24.36 -1.27
CA GLY A 110 30.85 25.26 -2.07
C GLY A 110 30.75 25.03 -3.60
N LEU A 111 29.68 24.39 -4.05
CA LEU A 111 29.39 24.05 -5.46
C LEU A 111 28.28 24.92 -6.07
N GLY A 112 27.87 26.01 -5.41
CA GLY A 112 26.69 26.81 -5.75
C GLY A 112 26.53 27.11 -7.24
N ASP A 113 27.49 27.84 -7.83
CA ASP A 113 27.41 28.24 -9.24
C ASP A 113 27.77 27.11 -10.22
N LYS A 114 28.47 26.09 -9.74
CA LYS A 114 28.92 24.94 -10.55
C LYS A 114 27.82 23.89 -10.74
N PHE A 115 26.82 23.88 -9.87
CA PHE A 115 25.76 22.88 -9.85
C PHE A 115 24.36 23.50 -10.07
N GLY A 116 23.88 23.47 -11.31
CA GLY A 116 22.57 24.03 -11.67
C GLY A 116 21.35 23.17 -11.37
N ALA A 117 21.52 21.96 -10.80
CA ALA A 117 20.47 20.96 -10.65
C ALA A 117 19.71 20.71 -11.98
N SER A 118 20.45 20.35 -13.03
CA SER A 118 19.92 20.25 -14.39
C SER A 118 18.80 19.21 -14.54
N PRO A 119 17.90 19.37 -15.55
CA PRO A 119 16.87 18.37 -15.86
C PRO A 119 17.39 16.94 -15.98
N THR A 120 18.54 16.78 -16.65
CA THR A 120 19.19 15.50 -16.87
C THR A 120 19.73 14.92 -15.57
N TRP A 121 20.36 15.75 -14.73
CA TRP A 121 20.84 15.33 -13.42
C TRP A 121 19.68 14.87 -12.53
N ILE A 122 18.59 15.65 -12.45
CA ILE A 122 17.40 15.29 -11.67
C ILE A 122 16.85 13.93 -12.15
N LYS A 123 16.68 13.75 -13.46
CA LYS A 123 16.20 12.48 -14.05
C LYS A 123 17.10 11.29 -13.66
N LEU A 124 18.42 11.47 -13.79
CA LEU A 124 19.39 10.43 -13.47
C LEU A 124 19.46 10.14 -11.96
N PHE A 125 19.40 11.17 -11.11
CA PHE A 125 19.37 11.05 -9.66
C PHE A 125 18.14 10.26 -9.23
N LEU A 126 16.96 10.64 -9.72
CA LEU A 126 15.73 9.92 -9.43
C LEU A 126 15.81 8.46 -9.90
N ARG A 127 16.40 8.19 -11.06
CA ARG A 127 16.58 6.82 -11.56
C ARG A 127 17.57 6.00 -10.73
N ARG A 128 18.74 6.58 -10.40
CA ARG A 128 19.83 5.94 -9.65
C ARG A 128 19.39 5.56 -8.25
N HIS A 129 18.70 6.48 -7.57
CA HIS A 129 18.23 6.28 -6.20
C HIS A 129 16.82 5.67 -6.11
N ARG A 130 16.28 5.17 -7.24
CA ARG A 130 14.94 4.53 -7.33
C ARG A 130 13.82 5.41 -6.78
N LEU A 131 13.94 6.72 -6.99
CA LEU A 131 12.96 7.76 -6.65
C LEU A 131 12.09 8.15 -7.83
N SER A 132 12.46 7.74 -9.04
CA SER A 132 11.64 7.94 -10.23
C SER A 132 10.25 7.36 -9.98
N LEU A 133 9.21 8.16 -10.22
CA LEU A 133 7.83 7.70 -10.26
C LEU A 133 7.69 6.67 -11.38
N ARG A 134 8.06 5.43 -11.11
CA ARG A 134 7.44 4.33 -11.82
C ARG A 134 6.10 4.16 -11.14
N ALA A 135 5.10 4.92 -11.60
CA ALA A 135 3.75 4.42 -11.50
C ALA A 135 3.82 3.02 -12.12
N ARG A 136 3.59 1.98 -11.32
CA ARG A 136 3.44 0.66 -11.88
C ARG A 136 2.12 0.76 -12.67
N THR A 137 2.20 0.99 -13.97
CA THR A 137 1.07 1.01 -14.92
C THR A 137 0.42 -0.37 -15.11
N ARG A 138 0.69 -1.29 -14.19
CA ARG A 138 -0.20 -2.36 -13.75
C ARG A 138 -0.40 -2.20 -12.25
N GLN A 139 -1.27 -1.27 -11.86
CA GLN A 139 -2.13 -1.49 -10.70
C GLN A 139 -2.76 -2.85 -10.98
N ARG A 140 -2.29 -3.90 -10.29
CA ARG A 140 -3.08 -5.14 -10.27
C ARG A 140 -4.39 -4.68 -9.68
N GLN A 141 -5.44 -4.70 -10.50
CA GLN A 141 -6.82 -4.66 -10.09
C GLN A 141 -6.90 -5.38 -8.74
N THR A 142 -7.00 -4.61 -7.67
CA THR A 142 -7.42 -5.17 -6.39
C THR A 142 -8.82 -5.63 -6.72
N THR A 143 -9.04 -6.94 -6.84
CA THR A 143 -10.39 -7.47 -6.86
C THR A 143 -10.99 -7.11 -5.50
N PRO A 144 -11.96 -6.18 -5.44
CA PRO A 144 -12.66 -5.88 -4.19
C PRO A 144 -13.41 -7.12 -3.71
N GLU A 145 -13.94 -7.08 -2.50
CA GLU A 145 -14.84 -8.10 -1.97
C GLU A 145 -16.02 -8.37 -2.93
N ASP A 146 -16.46 -7.34 -3.67
CA ASP A 146 -17.44 -7.42 -4.77
C ASP A 146 -17.04 -8.42 -5.87
N ALA A 147 -15.76 -8.74 -6.04
CA ALA A 147 -15.33 -9.73 -7.01
C ALA A 147 -15.65 -11.17 -6.57
N GLN A 148 -15.66 -11.44 -5.26
CA GLN A 148 -16.13 -12.73 -4.74
C GLN A 148 -17.65 -12.83 -4.87
N GLU A 149 -18.36 -11.73 -4.59
CA GLU A 149 -19.81 -11.65 -4.81
C GLU A 149 -20.16 -11.85 -6.29
N ALA A 150 -19.50 -11.13 -7.20
CA ALA A 150 -19.69 -11.28 -8.65
C ALA A 150 -19.31 -12.69 -9.15
N ALA A 151 -18.27 -13.31 -8.58
CA ALA A 151 -17.87 -14.67 -8.92
C ALA A 151 -18.86 -15.74 -8.44
N GLN A 152 -19.64 -15.46 -7.38
CA GLN A 152 -20.72 -16.35 -6.92
C GLN A 152 -22.04 -16.06 -7.62
N ALA A 153 -22.33 -14.80 -7.93
CA ALA A 153 -23.53 -14.38 -8.63
C ALA A 153 -23.58 -14.92 -10.07
N PHE A 154 -22.45 -14.90 -10.80
CA PHE A 154 -22.43 -15.32 -12.20
C PHE A 154 -22.82 -16.81 -12.40
N PRO A 155 -22.26 -17.79 -11.68
CA PRO A 155 -22.69 -19.19 -11.77
C PRO A 155 -24.15 -19.40 -11.39
N ALA A 156 -24.68 -18.64 -10.42
CA ALA A 156 -26.08 -18.72 -10.01
C ALA A 156 -27.00 -18.25 -11.14
N LEU A 157 -26.66 -17.11 -11.75
CA LEU A 157 -27.41 -16.52 -12.87
C LEU A 157 -27.38 -17.42 -14.11
N VAL A 158 -26.22 -18.04 -14.41
CA VAL A 158 -26.08 -19.01 -15.51
C VAL A 158 -26.95 -20.25 -15.26
N LYS A 159 -26.99 -20.78 -14.04
CA LYS A 159 -27.85 -21.93 -13.72
C LYS A 159 -29.34 -21.58 -13.87
N GLN A 160 -29.74 -20.39 -13.43
CA GLN A 160 -31.13 -19.94 -13.54
C GLN A 160 -31.55 -19.76 -15.00
N THR A 161 -30.73 -19.10 -15.81
CA THR A 161 -30.98 -18.94 -17.26
C THR A 161 -30.95 -20.25 -18.03
N ILE A 162 -30.12 -21.23 -17.62
CA ILE A 162 -30.18 -22.58 -18.19
C ILE A 162 -31.53 -23.22 -17.89
N VAL A 163 -32.03 -23.14 -16.64
CA VAL A 163 -33.34 -23.70 -16.27
C VAL A 163 -34.47 -23.02 -17.04
N GLU A 164 -34.49 -21.68 -17.08
CA GLU A 164 -35.49 -20.91 -17.83
C GLU A 164 -35.51 -21.23 -19.33
N ASN A 165 -34.35 -21.51 -19.94
CA ASN A 165 -34.25 -21.82 -21.38
C ASN A 165 -34.31 -23.32 -21.70
N THR A 166 -34.18 -24.21 -20.71
CA THR A 166 -34.32 -25.67 -20.87
C THR A 166 -35.72 -26.16 -20.52
N VAL A 167 -36.53 -25.34 -19.85
CA VAL A 167 -37.98 -25.48 -19.86
C VAL A 167 -38.47 -25.09 -21.25
N CYS A 168 -38.65 -26.09 -22.11
CA CYS A 168 -39.14 -25.95 -23.48
C CYS A 168 -40.35 -25.01 -23.59
N PRO A 169 -40.34 -24.04 -24.52
CA PRO A 169 -41.57 -23.54 -25.12
C PRO A 169 -42.10 -24.62 -26.08
N SER A 170 -42.75 -25.65 -25.54
CA SER A 170 -43.53 -26.57 -26.35
C SER A 170 -44.89 -25.95 -26.65
N LEU A 171 -45.14 -25.79 -27.96
CA LEU A 171 -46.43 -25.82 -28.66
C LEU A 171 -47.15 -24.48 -28.89
N GLN A 172 -46.94 -23.94 -30.10
CA GLN A 172 -48.08 -23.73 -31.00
C GLN A 172 -47.79 -24.42 -32.34
N CYS A 173 -48.18 -25.70 -32.45
CA CYS A 173 -48.57 -26.27 -33.74
C CYS A 173 -49.94 -25.68 -34.09
N GLY A 174 -50.00 -24.84 -35.13
CA GLY A 174 -51.24 -24.49 -35.80
C GLY A 174 -51.61 -25.56 -36.84
N PRO A 175 -52.90 -25.87 -37.06
CA PRO A 175 -53.32 -26.97 -37.91
C PRO A 175 -53.16 -26.67 -39.40
N ASP A 176 -52.69 -27.68 -40.13
CA ASP A 176 -52.80 -27.81 -41.58
C ASP A 176 -54.27 -27.64 -41.99
N SER A 177 -54.54 -26.60 -42.78
CA SER A 177 -55.80 -26.42 -43.49
C SER A 177 -55.51 -26.50 -44.98
N GLY A 178 -55.76 -27.66 -45.56
CA GLY A 178 -55.74 -27.85 -47.00
C GLY A 178 -56.71 -26.90 -47.71
N LYS A 179 -56.29 -26.40 -48.86
CA LYS A 179 -57.17 -25.93 -49.91
C LYS A 179 -56.70 -26.50 -51.24
N LEU A 180 -57.71 -26.99 -51.97
CA LEU A 180 -57.74 -27.36 -53.38
C LEU A 180 -57.14 -26.27 -54.27
#